data_AF-A0A5E4PFI4-F1
#
_entry.id   AF-A0A5E4PFI4-F1
#
_cell.length_a   1.000
_cell.length_b   1.000
_cell.length_c   1.000
_cell.angle_alpha   90.00
_cell.angle_beta   90.00
_cell.angle_gamma   90.00
#
_symmetry.space_group_name_H-M   'P 1'
#
loop_
_entity.id
_entity.type
_entity.pdbx_description
1 polymer ?
#
loop_
_entity_poly.entity_id
_entity_poly.type
_entity_poly.pdbx_seq_one_letter_code
_entity_poly.pdbx_strand_id
1 'polypeptide(L)'
;MNLPDLSLTPRFQAKDKYERENARACSAYFNRRLMAACAGLQKQYPDCTIEAVDVNREFAEMFNHPEKYQMDKSKLSQPYTKSGDFRILKNGTSPATGYMFWDDVHPTADVHAMLAYIFCERYRNRFHFMDPAVAQQKRKSQMGRQVRVLERTHSCDRLRLNQFGVLCHTHRNDRQHAPSSHELRRQSAQSRIQPSDCHDETVDNPANKSRC
;
A
#
# COMPACT_ATOMS: atom_id res chain seq x y z
N MET A 1 -4.92 -3.90 3.93
CA MET A 1 -4.57 -4.77 5.08
C MET A 1 -5.80 -4.86 5.97
N ASN A 2 -6.04 -6.00 6.61
CA ASN A 2 -7.14 -6.14 7.56
C ASN A 2 -6.75 -5.56 8.95
N LEU A 3 -7.72 -5.50 9.87
CA LEU A 3 -7.57 -4.90 11.19
C LEU A 3 -7.06 -5.94 12.21
N PRO A 4 -6.03 -5.63 13.02
CA PRO A 4 -5.69 -6.39 14.21
C PRO A 4 -6.89 -6.63 15.14
N ASP A 5 -6.87 -7.72 15.92
CA ASP A 5 -7.92 -7.95 16.92
C ASP A 5 -7.80 -6.88 18.02
N LEU A 6 -8.68 -5.87 17.95
CA LEU A 6 -8.65 -4.75 18.90
C LEU A 6 -8.84 -5.19 20.35
N SER A 7 -9.45 -6.36 20.58
CA SER A 7 -9.62 -6.90 21.92
C SER A 7 -8.29 -7.25 22.60
N LEU A 8 -7.20 -7.38 21.85
CA LEU A 8 -5.84 -7.63 22.36
C LEU A 8 -5.11 -6.35 22.78
N THR A 9 -5.63 -5.18 22.44
CA THR A 9 -5.03 -3.90 22.84
C THR A 9 -5.16 -3.66 24.34
N PRO A 10 -4.21 -2.95 24.98
CA PRO A 10 -4.32 -2.57 26.38
C PRO A 10 -5.65 -1.88 26.71
N ARG A 11 -6.16 -1.04 25.80
CA ARG A 11 -7.44 -0.35 25.94
C ARG A 11 -8.59 -1.31 26.24
N PHE A 12 -8.73 -2.38 25.46
CA PHE A 12 -9.82 -3.35 25.62
C PHE A 12 -9.50 -4.48 26.60
N GLN A 13 -8.22 -4.74 26.88
CA GLN A 13 -7.82 -5.61 27.99
C GLN A 13 -8.17 -5.02 29.35
N ALA A 14 -8.16 -3.69 29.48
CA ALA A 14 -8.60 -2.98 30.68
C ALA A 14 -10.14 -2.88 30.83
N LYS A 15 -10.90 -3.35 29.83
CA LYS A 15 -12.36 -3.34 29.84
C LYS A 15 -12.97 -4.67 30.30
N ASP A 16 -14.27 -4.65 30.55
CA ASP A 16 -15.02 -5.86 30.89
C ASP A 16 -15.08 -6.87 29.74
N LYS A 17 -15.62 -8.06 30.03
CA LYS A 17 -15.75 -9.14 29.05
C LYS A 17 -16.63 -8.76 27.86
N TYR A 18 -17.68 -7.97 28.10
CA TYR A 18 -18.63 -7.57 27.06
C TYR A 18 -17.96 -6.61 26.07
N GLU A 19 -17.32 -5.55 26.55
CA GLU A 19 -16.60 -4.59 25.71
C GLU A 19 -15.45 -5.26 24.95
N ARG A 20 -14.73 -6.19 25.58
CA ARG A 20 -13.63 -6.93 24.94
C ARG A 20 -14.14 -7.86 23.83
N GLU A 21 -15.25 -8.56 24.05
CA GLU A 21 -15.85 -9.42 23.01
C GLU A 21 -16.46 -8.60 21.88
N ASN A 22 -17.08 -7.46 22.21
CA ASN A 22 -17.58 -6.53 21.20
C ASN A 22 -16.43 -6.03 20.29
N ALA A 23 -15.28 -5.63 20.86
CA ALA A 23 -14.11 -5.21 20.08
C ALA A 23 -13.58 -6.31 19.14
N ARG A 24 -13.57 -7.57 19.62
CA ARG A 24 -13.21 -8.73 18.80
C ARG A 24 -14.20 -8.93 17.66
N ALA A 25 -15.51 -8.89 17.96
CA ALA A 25 -16.57 -9.06 16.98
C ALA A 25 -16.53 -7.95 15.91
N CYS A 26 -16.30 -6.71 16.29
CA CYS A 26 -16.12 -5.59 15.36
C CYS A 26 -14.93 -5.81 14.43
N SER A 27 -13.77 -6.22 14.97
CA SER A 27 -12.57 -6.50 14.17
C SER A 27 -12.81 -7.63 13.17
N ALA A 28 -13.43 -8.72 13.63
CA ALA A 28 -13.78 -9.86 12.79
C ALA A 28 -14.80 -9.49 11.70
N TYR A 29 -15.81 -8.69 12.03
CA TYR A 29 -16.81 -8.22 11.07
C TYR A 29 -16.17 -7.34 9.98
N PHE A 30 -15.38 -6.34 10.38
CA PHE A 30 -14.65 -5.49 9.44
C PHE A 30 -13.77 -6.31 8.51
N ASN A 31 -13.00 -7.26 9.05
CA ASN A 31 -12.11 -8.11 8.28
C ASN A 31 -12.87 -8.96 7.25
N ARG A 32 -14.03 -9.54 7.62
CA ARG A 32 -14.89 -10.28 6.66
C ARG A 32 -15.38 -9.37 5.53
N ARG A 33 -15.85 -8.17 5.85
CA ARG A 33 -16.34 -7.20 4.84
C ARG A 33 -15.22 -6.76 3.90
N LEU A 34 -14.02 -6.50 4.42
CA LEU A 34 -12.85 -6.13 3.63
C LEU A 34 -12.46 -7.26 2.65
N MET A 35 -12.38 -8.50 3.14
CA MET A 35 -12.04 -9.65 2.29
C MET A 35 -13.06 -9.84 1.16
N ALA A 36 -14.35 -9.73 1.46
CA ALA A 36 -15.40 -9.81 0.45
C ALA A 36 -15.30 -8.69 -0.60
N ALA A 37 -15.02 -7.46 -0.17
CA ALA A 37 -14.82 -6.33 -1.06
C ALA A 37 -13.58 -6.52 -1.96
N CYS A 38 -12.45 -6.95 -1.41
CA CYS A 38 -11.25 -7.26 -2.20
C CYS A 38 -11.51 -8.36 -3.22
N ALA A 39 -12.23 -9.42 -2.85
CA ALA A 39 -12.61 -10.49 -3.79
C ALA A 39 -13.53 -9.97 -4.91
N GLY A 40 -14.45 -9.06 -4.60
CA GLY A 40 -15.29 -8.38 -5.59
C GLY A 40 -14.46 -7.55 -6.58
N LEU A 41 -13.55 -6.72 -6.06
CA LEU A 41 -12.66 -5.89 -6.89
C LEU A 41 -11.74 -6.72 -7.77
N GLN A 42 -11.16 -7.81 -7.25
CA GLN A 42 -10.30 -8.70 -8.04
C GLN A 42 -11.04 -9.34 -9.23
N LYS A 43 -12.34 -9.63 -9.08
CA LYS A 43 -13.17 -10.13 -10.20
C LYS A 43 -13.47 -9.04 -11.23
N GLN A 44 -13.67 -7.80 -10.79
CA GLN A 44 -13.97 -6.67 -11.67
C GLN A 44 -12.75 -6.19 -12.45
N TYR A 45 -11.55 -6.31 -11.85
CA TYR A 45 -10.30 -5.84 -12.42
C TYR A 45 -9.28 -7.00 -12.49
N PRO A 46 -9.45 -7.94 -13.44
CA PRO A 46 -8.60 -9.14 -13.53
C PRO A 46 -7.13 -8.82 -13.82
N ASP A 47 -6.85 -7.66 -14.43
CA ASP A 47 -5.48 -7.20 -14.72
C ASP A 47 -4.79 -6.53 -13.51
N CYS A 48 -5.54 -6.28 -12.43
CA CYS A 48 -4.99 -5.76 -11.17
C CYS A 48 -4.73 -6.91 -10.20
N THR A 49 -3.71 -6.77 -9.36
CA THR A 49 -3.57 -7.62 -8.16
C THR A 49 -4.16 -6.89 -6.95
N ILE A 50 -5.24 -7.42 -6.41
CA ILE A 50 -5.94 -6.85 -5.24
C ILE A 50 -6.02 -7.92 -4.16
N GLU A 51 -5.23 -7.74 -3.10
CA GLU A 51 -5.13 -8.70 -2.01
C GLU A 51 -5.16 -7.97 -0.67
N ALA A 52 -5.94 -8.50 0.27
CA ALA A 52 -5.92 -8.04 1.64
C ALA A 52 -4.91 -8.86 2.45
N VAL A 53 -3.87 -8.18 2.95
CA VAL A 53 -2.90 -8.77 3.88
C VAL A 53 -3.55 -9.01 5.23
N ASP A 54 -3.39 -10.23 5.75
CA ASP A 54 -3.94 -10.66 7.04
C ASP A 54 -3.04 -10.26 8.21
N VAL A 55 -3.01 -8.96 8.51
CA VAL A 55 -2.30 -8.41 9.67
C VAL A 55 -2.91 -8.90 10.98
N ASN A 56 -4.21 -9.22 11.01
CA ASN A 56 -4.89 -9.77 12.18
C ASN A 56 -4.20 -11.04 12.68
N ARG A 57 -3.96 -12.00 11.78
CA ARG A 57 -3.27 -13.24 12.10
C ARG A 57 -1.85 -13.00 12.60
N GLU A 58 -1.07 -12.16 11.91
CA GLU A 58 0.32 -11.89 12.30
C GLU A 58 0.39 -11.20 13.67
N PHE A 59 -0.54 -10.29 13.95
CA PHE A 59 -0.65 -9.61 15.24
C PHE A 59 -1.02 -10.59 16.36
N ALA A 60 -1.95 -11.51 16.10
CA ALA A 60 -2.32 -12.56 17.05
C ALA A 60 -1.16 -13.55 17.31
N GLU A 61 -0.39 -13.90 16.29
CA GLU A 61 0.79 -14.75 16.43
C GLU A 61 1.86 -14.08 17.31
N MET A 62 2.14 -12.78 17.10
CA MET A 62 3.05 -12.01 17.94
C MET A 62 2.56 -11.94 19.40
N PHE A 63 1.27 -11.78 19.62
CA PHE A 63 0.69 -11.74 20.96
C PHE A 63 0.75 -13.11 21.67
N ASN A 64 0.48 -14.21 20.96
CA ASN A 64 0.43 -15.56 21.55
C ASN A 64 1.81 -16.22 21.66
N HIS A 65 2.78 -15.81 20.84
CA HIS A 65 4.14 -16.35 20.80
C HIS A 65 5.19 -15.23 20.83
N PRO A 66 5.17 -14.35 21.85
CA PRO A 66 5.95 -13.12 21.88
C PRO A 66 7.47 -13.37 21.84
N GLU A 67 7.92 -14.51 22.36
CA GLU A 67 9.34 -14.85 22.42
C GLU A 67 9.94 -15.04 21.03
N LYS A 68 9.15 -15.52 20.06
CA LYS A 68 9.56 -15.64 18.64
C LYS A 68 9.88 -14.28 18.02
N TYR A 69 9.36 -13.20 18.59
CA TYR A 69 9.45 -11.84 18.06
C TYR A 69 10.24 -10.89 18.99
N GLN A 70 11.00 -11.45 19.95
CA GLN A 70 11.77 -10.66 20.91
C GLN A 70 10.91 -9.73 21.77
N MET A 71 9.64 -10.10 21.98
CA MET A 71 8.71 -9.41 22.87
C MET A 71 8.68 -10.08 24.23
N ASP A 72 8.43 -9.26 25.26
CA ASP A 72 8.33 -9.73 26.63
C ASP A 72 6.86 -10.02 26.94
N LYS A 73 6.57 -11.26 27.30
CA LYS A 73 5.22 -11.71 27.66
C LYS A 73 4.59 -10.89 28.78
N SER A 74 5.38 -10.39 29.73
CA SER A 74 4.90 -9.57 30.85
C SER A 74 4.49 -8.14 30.42
N LYS A 75 4.90 -7.70 29.23
CA LYS A 75 4.68 -6.34 28.71
C LYS A 75 3.61 -6.26 27.62
N LEU A 76 3.03 -7.38 27.21
CA LEU A 76 2.12 -7.45 26.05
C LEU A 76 0.86 -6.60 26.17
N SER A 77 0.29 -6.46 27.37
CA SER A 77 -0.90 -5.65 27.60
C SER A 77 -0.59 -4.34 28.31
N GLN A 78 0.70 -4.00 28.49
CA GLN A 78 1.13 -2.76 29.13
C GLN A 78 1.47 -1.70 28.08
N PRO A 79 0.84 -0.51 28.10
CA PRO A 79 1.28 0.62 27.29
C PRO A 79 2.69 1.06 27.70
N TYR A 80 3.62 1.13 26.74
CA TYR A 80 4.98 1.59 27.01
C TYR A 80 5.00 3.02 27.59
N THR A 81 4.19 3.93 27.05
CA THR A 81 4.08 5.33 27.53
C THR A 81 3.59 5.48 28.97
N LYS A 82 3.04 4.42 29.57
CA LYS A 82 2.58 4.40 30.97
C LYS A 82 3.42 3.50 31.87
N SER A 83 4.50 2.91 31.36
CA SER A 83 5.37 2.03 32.14
C SER A 83 6.51 2.80 32.80
N GLY A 84 7.15 2.19 33.80
CA GLY A 84 8.39 2.72 34.41
C GLY A 84 9.59 2.72 33.45
N ASP A 85 9.49 2.01 32.32
CA ASP A 85 10.55 1.92 31.30
C ASP A 85 10.51 3.10 30.31
N PHE A 86 9.45 3.90 30.34
CA PHE A 86 9.27 5.03 29.42
C PHE A 86 10.36 6.08 29.61
N ARG A 87 11.12 6.34 28.55
CA ARG A 87 12.15 7.40 28.56
C ARG A 87 12.48 7.88 27.16
N ILE A 88 12.65 9.19 27.02
CA ILE A 88 13.20 9.80 25.81
C ILE A 88 14.72 9.95 26.02
N LEU A 89 15.50 9.33 25.16
CA LEU A 89 16.95 9.41 25.15
C LEU A 89 17.42 10.77 24.59
N LYS A 90 18.69 11.13 24.85
CA LYS A 90 19.27 12.42 24.41
C LYS A 90 19.23 12.64 22.89
N ASN A 91 19.22 11.57 22.11
CA ASN A 91 19.11 11.60 20.65
C ASN A 91 17.65 11.71 20.15
N GLY A 92 16.68 11.87 21.06
CA GLY A 92 15.26 11.98 20.73
C GLY A 92 14.55 10.65 20.52
N THR A 93 15.22 9.50 20.67
CA THR A 93 14.57 8.18 20.51
C THR A 93 13.99 7.67 21.83
N SER A 94 13.03 6.76 21.74
CA SER A 94 12.37 6.15 22.90
C SER A 94 12.21 4.65 22.64
N PRO A 95 13.26 3.83 22.91
CA PRO A 95 13.25 2.42 22.57
C PRO A 95 12.31 1.64 23.51
N ALA A 96 11.20 1.16 22.95
CA ALA A 96 10.18 0.40 23.64
C ALA A 96 10.50 -1.11 23.67
N THR A 97 11.74 -1.47 24.02
CA THR A 97 12.24 -2.84 23.91
C THR A 97 11.35 -3.84 24.67
N GLY A 98 10.90 -4.87 23.96
CA GLY A 98 10.04 -5.93 24.50
C GLY A 98 8.56 -5.55 24.60
N TYR A 99 8.17 -4.30 24.29
CA TYR A 99 6.78 -3.87 24.29
C TYR A 99 6.11 -4.08 22.93
N MET A 100 4.87 -4.57 22.96
CA MET A 100 4.03 -4.64 21.77
C MET A 100 3.31 -3.32 21.50
N PHE A 101 2.94 -2.56 22.54
CA PHE A 101 2.15 -1.33 22.41
C PHE A 101 2.89 -0.10 22.92
N TRP A 102 2.87 0.96 22.09
CA TRP A 102 3.37 2.29 22.44
C TRP A 102 2.45 2.97 23.45
N ASP A 103 1.16 3.03 23.14
CA ASP A 103 0.11 3.53 24.03
C ASP A 103 -0.96 2.45 24.23
N ASP A 104 -2.21 2.82 24.50
CA ASP A 104 -3.26 1.85 24.78
C ASP A 104 -3.85 1.15 23.53
N VAL A 105 -3.47 1.58 22.31
CA VAL A 105 -3.96 1.00 21.06
C VAL A 105 -2.90 0.89 19.96
N HIS A 106 -1.92 1.79 19.92
CA HIS A 106 -0.93 1.83 18.86
C HIS A 106 0.23 0.88 19.15
N PRO A 107 0.67 0.08 18.15
CA PRO A 107 1.83 -0.77 18.32
C PRO A 107 3.14 0.04 18.40
N THR A 108 4.19 -0.58 18.95
CA THR A 108 5.54 0.01 18.96
C THR A 108 6.16 0.05 17.56
N ALA A 109 7.22 0.84 17.40
CA ALA A 109 8.01 0.86 16.17
C ALA A 109 8.58 -0.53 15.81
N ASP A 110 8.94 -1.33 16.81
CA ASP A 110 9.45 -2.70 16.62
C ASP A 110 8.39 -3.62 16.01
N VAL A 111 7.14 -3.54 16.50
CA VAL A 111 6.00 -4.27 15.91
C VAL A 111 5.72 -3.79 14.48
N HIS A 112 5.76 -2.47 14.24
CA HIS A 112 5.61 -1.94 12.87
C HIS A 112 6.71 -2.46 11.93
N ALA A 113 7.97 -2.51 12.39
CA ALA A 113 9.08 -3.04 11.62
C ALA A 113 8.89 -4.53 11.31
N MET A 114 8.38 -5.32 12.26
CA MET A 114 8.06 -6.73 12.05
C MET A 114 6.96 -6.93 11.02
N LEU A 115 5.86 -6.16 11.10
CA LEU A 115 4.78 -6.21 10.11
C LEU A 115 5.26 -5.81 8.71
N ALA A 116 6.12 -4.80 8.61
CA ALA A 116 6.74 -4.40 7.35
C ALA A 116 7.64 -5.51 6.78
N TYR A 117 8.43 -6.17 7.63
CA TYR A 117 9.25 -7.31 7.23
C TYR A 117 8.40 -8.46 6.69
N ILE A 118 7.34 -8.85 7.39
CA ILE A 118 6.40 -9.92 6.96
C ILE A 118 5.77 -9.56 5.61
N PHE A 119 5.36 -8.30 5.42
CA PHE A 119 4.83 -7.82 4.15
C PHE A 119 5.87 -7.96 3.03
N CYS A 120 7.09 -7.45 3.23
CA CYS A 120 8.15 -7.52 2.25
C CYS A 120 8.49 -8.96 1.88
N GLU A 121 8.63 -9.87 2.86
CA GLU A 121 8.91 -11.28 2.61
C GLU A 121 7.80 -11.97 1.80
N ARG A 122 6.53 -11.64 2.07
CA ARG A 122 5.40 -12.20 1.32
C ARG A 122 5.42 -11.81 -0.16
N TYR A 123 5.85 -10.59 -0.46
CA TYR A 123 5.68 -10.00 -1.77
C TYR A 123 6.96 -9.85 -2.60
N ARG A 124 8.15 -10.07 -2.02
CA ARG A 124 9.43 -9.88 -2.72
C ARG A 124 9.61 -10.71 -3.99
N ASN A 125 8.94 -11.85 -4.11
CA ASN A 125 9.01 -12.70 -5.30
C ASN A 125 7.96 -12.36 -6.36
N ARG A 126 6.95 -11.54 -6.00
CA ARG A 126 5.84 -11.13 -6.88
C ARG A 126 6.03 -9.71 -7.40
N PHE A 127 6.63 -8.85 -6.59
CA PHE A 127 6.78 -7.44 -6.89
C PHE A 127 8.23 -7.00 -6.69
N HIS A 128 8.71 -6.19 -7.63
CA HIS A 128 10.01 -5.54 -7.51
C HIS A 128 9.84 -4.16 -6.88
N PHE A 129 9.88 -4.10 -5.56
CA PHE A 129 9.85 -2.84 -4.84
C PHE A 129 11.18 -2.10 -5.05
N MET A 130 11.11 -0.85 -5.50
CA MET A 130 12.27 0.02 -5.67
C MET A 130 12.01 1.38 -5.05
N ASP A 131 13.02 1.88 -4.35
CA ASP A 131 13.06 3.29 -3.96
C ASP A 131 12.94 4.17 -5.23
N PRO A 132 12.03 5.17 -5.26
CA PRO A 132 11.88 6.10 -6.37
C PRO A 132 13.19 6.78 -6.78
N ALA A 133 14.06 7.13 -5.82
CA ALA A 133 15.35 7.77 -6.08
C ALA A 133 16.29 6.80 -6.82
N VAL A 134 16.34 5.53 -6.39
CA VAL A 134 17.13 4.47 -7.05
C VAL A 134 16.55 4.18 -8.45
N ALA A 135 15.23 4.12 -8.58
CA ALA A 135 14.56 3.92 -9.86
C ALA A 135 14.82 5.09 -10.83
N GLN A 136 14.90 6.32 -10.32
CA GLN A 136 15.21 7.50 -11.13
C GLN A 136 16.68 7.51 -11.57
N GLN A 137 17.60 7.11 -10.68
CA GLN A 137 19.02 6.99 -11.02
C GLN A 137 19.28 5.88 -12.06
N LYS A 138 18.63 4.72 -11.93
CA LYS A 138 18.70 3.64 -12.95
C LYS A 138 18.12 4.08 -14.30
N ARG A 139 17.00 4.80 -14.31
CA ARG A 139 16.42 5.34 -15.56
C ARG A 139 17.34 6.35 -16.24
N LYS A 140 17.93 7.27 -15.48
CA LYS A 140 18.90 8.25 -16.01
C LYS A 140 20.17 7.57 -16.55
N SER A 141 20.69 6.56 -15.87
CA SER A 141 21.89 5.85 -16.32
C SER A 141 21.63 4.95 -17.53
N GLN A 142 20.45 4.31 -17.63
CA GLN A 142 20.04 3.56 -18.82
C GLN A 142 19.84 4.47 -20.03
N MET A 143 19.18 5.62 -19.86
CA MET A 143 18.98 6.58 -20.94
C MET A 143 20.31 7.21 -21.39
N GLY A 144 21.21 7.55 -20.46
CA GLY A 144 22.57 8.00 -20.81
C GLY A 144 23.41 6.94 -21.53
N ARG A 145 23.17 5.65 -21.28
CA ARG A 145 23.84 4.54 -21.98
C ARG A 145 23.24 4.34 -23.38
N GLN A 146 21.94 4.52 -23.55
CA GLN A 146 21.23 4.42 -24.83
C GLN A 146 21.56 5.61 -25.76
N VAL A 147 21.68 6.82 -25.21
CA VAL A 147 22.18 8.00 -25.94
C VAL A 147 23.61 7.79 -26.41
N ARG A 148 24.52 7.26 -25.57
CA ARG A 148 25.90 6.94 -25.99
C ARG A 148 25.98 5.84 -27.05
N VAL A 149 25.04 4.90 -27.09
CA VAL A 149 24.96 3.88 -28.14
C VAL A 149 24.49 4.51 -29.45
N LEU A 150 23.47 5.38 -29.43
CA LEU A 150 23.05 6.13 -30.62
C LEU A 150 24.13 7.09 -31.15
N GLU A 151 24.84 7.79 -30.26
CA GLU A 151 25.95 8.67 -30.66
C GLU A 151 27.11 7.89 -31.28
N ARG A 152 27.36 6.66 -30.82
CA ARG A 152 28.38 5.77 -31.43
C ARG A 152 27.94 5.21 -32.78
N THR A 153 26.66 4.89 -32.98
CA THR A 153 26.15 4.47 -34.30
C THR A 153 26.17 5.62 -35.29
N HIS A 154 25.78 6.83 -34.87
CA HIS A 154 25.88 8.03 -35.73
C HIS A 154 27.33 8.48 -36.00
N SER A 155 28.26 8.26 -35.06
CA SER A 155 29.69 8.51 -35.30
C SER A 155 30.32 7.48 -36.25
N CYS A 156 29.83 6.23 -36.28
CA CYS A 156 30.30 5.21 -37.22
C CYS A 156 29.78 5.46 -38.65
N ASP A 157 28.54 5.95 -38.79
CA ASP A 157 27.98 6.32 -40.10
C ASP A 157 28.65 7.57 -40.68
N ARG A 158 29.10 8.51 -39.84
CA ARG A 158 29.82 9.71 -40.28
C ARG A 158 31.25 9.44 -40.75
N LEU A 159 31.86 8.33 -40.32
CA LEU A 159 33.21 7.92 -40.75
C LEU A 159 33.18 7.05 -42.03
N ARG A 160 32.03 6.49 -42.43
CA ARG A 160 31.88 5.78 -43.71
C ARG A 160 31.51 6.68 -44.90
N LEU A 161 30.94 7.86 -44.65
CA LEU A 161 30.59 8.83 -45.71
C LEU A 161 31.75 9.71 -46.17
N ASN A 162 32.89 9.70 -45.48
CA ASN A 162 34.09 10.45 -45.90
C ASN A 162 35.12 9.61 -46.67
N GLN A 163 34.87 8.32 -46.93
CA GLN A 163 35.78 7.45 -47.68
C GLN A 163 35.31 7.10 -49.10
N PHE A 164 34.09 7.49 -49.47
CA PHE A 164 33.59 7.41 -50.85
C PHE A 164 33.07 8.78 -51.26
N GLY A 165 33.95 9.56 -51.87
CA GLY A 165 33.56 10.78 -52.57
C GLY A 165 32.61 10.42 -53.71
N VAL A 166 31.33 10.73 -53.54
CA VAL A 166 30.38 10.77 -54.65
C VAL A 166 29.67 12.12 -54.62
N LEU A 167 29.85 12.81 -55.74
CA LEU A 167 29.34 14.11 -56.11
C LEU A 167 27.87 14.30 -55.73
N CYS A 168 27.58 15.43 -55.11
CA CYS A 168 26.23 15.96 -54.97
C CYS A 168 25.74 16.42 -56.35
N HIS A 169 24.62 15.86 -56.82
CA HIS A 169 23.76 16.56 -57.76
C HIS A 169 22.41 16.86 -57.10
N THR A 170 22.10 18.15 -57.08
CA THR A 170 20.84 18.74 -56.65
C THR A 170 19.68 18.26 -57.51
N HIS A 171 18.56 17.91 -56.88
CA HIS A 171 17.25 18.04 -57.51
C HIS A 171 16.22 18.60 -56.53
N ARG A 172 15.57 19.69 -56.97
CA ARG A 172 14.38 20.33 -56.39
C ARG A 172 13.11 19.54 -56.77
N ASN A 173 12.03 19.87 -56.05
CA ASN A 173 10.60 19.48 -56.16
C ASN A 173 10.21 18.30 -55.24
N ASP A 174 9.06 18.27 -54.56
CA ASP A 174 7.89 19.16 -54.54
C ASP A 174 7.09 18.92 -53.23
N ARG A 175 6.16 19.85 -52.99
CA ARG A 175 5.18 19.91 -51.89
C ARG A 175 4.48 18.58 -51.56
N GLN A 176 4.15 18.38 -50.27
CA GLN A 176 2.78 18.04 -49.83
C GLN A 176 2.58 18.28 -48.32
N HIS A 177 1.39 18.78 -47.99
CA HIS A 177 0.91 19.21 -46.68
C HIS A 177 0.73 18.07 -45.67
N ALA A 178 1.01 18.36 -44.39
CA ALA A 178 0.47 17.62 -43.25
C ALA A 178 -0.22 18.61 -42.29
N PRO A 179 -1.45 18.33 -41.79
CA PRO A 179 -2.23 19.27 -40.99
C PRO A 179 -1.76 19.36 -39.53
N SER A 180 -1.99 20.53 -38.94
CA SER A 180 -1.53 20.90 -37.59
C SER A 180 -2.39 20.31 -36.47
N SER A 181 -1.75 20.11 -35.32
CA SER A 181 -2.18 19.42 -34.10
C SER A 181 -3.26 20.12 -33.25
N HIS A 182 -4.23 20.80 -33.86
CA HIS A 182 -5.22 21.61 -33.10
C HIS A 182 -6.65 21.05 -33.06
N GLU A 183 -6.88 19.82 -33.53
CA GLU A 183 -8.22 19.27 -33.76
C GLU A 183 -8.52 17.94 -33.00
N LEU A 184 -7.86 17.71 -31.86
CA LEU A 184 -8.08 16.53 -31.01
C LEU A 184 -8.53 16.86 -29.57
N ARG A 185 -9.16 18.03 -29.38
CA ARG A 185 -9.53 18.52 -28.04
C ARG A 185 -10.99 18.96 -27.94
N ARG A 186 -11.93 18.17 -28.47
CA ARG A 186 -13.37 18.36 -28.29
C ARG A 186 -14.12 17.05 -28.56
N GLN A 187 -13.96 16.05 -27.68
CA GLN A 187 -14.85 14.89 -27.57
C GLN A 187 -14.46 14.04 -26.35
N SER A 188 -14.81 14.51 -25.15
CA SER A 188 -14.94 13.68 -23.94
C SER A 188 -15.47 14.54 -22.80
N ALA A 189 -16.74 14.93 -22.91
CA ALA A 189 -17.49 15.50 -21.80
C ALA A 189 -18.97 15.39 -22.15
N GLN A 190 -19.58 14.21 -21.89
CA GLN A 190 -21.03 14.04 -21.72
C GLN A 190 -21.38 12.56 -21.43
N SER A 191 -21.52 12.23 -20.15
CA SER A 191 -22.43 11.18 -19.63
C SER A 191 -22.47 11.35 -18.10
N ARG A 192 -23.31 12.24 -17.57
CA ARG A 192 -24.72 12.03 -17.18
C ARG A 192 -24.88 10.95 -16.11
N ILE A 193 -24.78 11.37 -14.85
CA ILE A 193 -25.16 10.64 -13.64
C ILE A 193 -26.67 10.86 -13.45
N GLN A 194 -27.45 9.77 -13.34
CA GLN A 194 -28.79 9.79 -12.73
C GLN A 194 -28.70 9.18 -11.33
N PRO A 195 -29.36 9.77 -10.32
CA PRO A 195 -29.51 9.14 -9.01
C PRO A 195 -30.68 8.15 -9.05
N SER A 196 -30.42 6.89 -8.73
CA SER A 196 -31.45 5.87 -8.51
C SER A 196 -31.84 5.80 -7.03
N ASP A 197 -33.14 5.71 -6.83
CA ASP A 197 -33.88 5.75 -5.57
C ASP A 197 -33.39 4.80 -4.48
N CYS A 198 -33.28 5.34 -3.27
CA CYS A 198 -33.09 4.57 -2.04
C CYS A 198 -34.47 4.13 -1.54
N HIS A 199 -34.75 2.83 -1.61
CA HIS A 199 -35.86 2.22 -0.90
C HIS A 199 -35.51 2.07 0.59
N ASP A 200 -36.40 2.64 1.40
CA ASP A 200 -36.50 2.58 2.85
C ASP A 200 -37.09 1.23 3.25
N GLU A 201 -36.29 0.35 3.87
CA GLU A 201 -36.79 -0.85 4.56
C GLU A 201 -36.78 -0.60 6.07
N THR A 202 -37.95 -0.22 6.57
CA THR A 202 -38.30 -0.25 7.98
C THR A 202 -38.33 -1.71 8.47
N VAL A 203 -37.42 -2.06 9.37
CA VAL A 203 -37.45 -3.35 10.10
C VAL A 203 -38.30 -3.17 11.37
N ASP A 204 -39.47 -3.78 11.37
CA ASP A 204 -40.33 -3.97 12.54
C ASP A 204 -39.61 -4.82 13.60
N ASN A 205 -39.51 -4.30 14.83
CA ASN A 205 -38.98 -4.99 16.00
C ASN A 205 -40.10 -5.21 17.03
N PRO A 206 -40.67 -6.42 17.15
CA PRO A 206 -41.69 -6.71 18.16
C PRO A 206 -41.05 -7.24 19.43
N ALA A 207 -40.57 -6.35 20.29
CA ALA A 207 -40.13 -6.69 21.64
C ALA A 207 -40.55 -5.62 22.65
N ASN A 208 -41.86 -5.45 22.85
CA ASN A 208 -42.38 -4.82 24.06
C ASN A 208 -43.72 -5.46 24.46
N LYS A 209 -43.67 -6.50 25.28
CA LYS A 209 -44.81 -6.97 26.08
C LYS A 209 -44.49 -6.76 27.56
N SER A 210 -44.88 -5.58 28.03
CA SER A 210 -45.69 -5.36 29.24
C SER A 210 -45.60 -6.41 30.34
N ARG A 211 -44.93 -6.03 31.44
CA ARG A 211 -45.31 -6.42 32.81
C ARG A 211 -46.47 -5.53 33.26
N CYS A 212 -47.64 -6.14 33.44
CA CYS A 212 -48.62 -5.83 34.47
C CYS A 212 -48.96 -7.17 35.14
#